data_AF-A0A920UH78-F1
#
_entry.id   AF-A0A920UH78-F1
#
_cell.length_a   1.000
_cell.length_b   1.000
_cell.length_c   1.000
_cell.angle_alpha   90.00
_cell.angle_beta   90.00
_cell.angle_gamma   90.00
#
_symmetry.space_group_name_H-M   'P 1'
#
loop_
_entity.id
_entity.type
_entity.pdbx_description
1 polymer ?
#
loop_
_entity_poly.entity_id
_entity_poly.type
_entity_poly.pdbx_seq_one_letter_code
_entity_poly.pdbx_strand_id
1 'polypeptide(L)'
;MKVRIVLMLMIPAFLITSTAGIYFFEFILPGSEDSKFSSVFNSLWWTVVTFTTVGYGDMSPETVPGQIFTFLVMAAGLVNFSIIVSLVTDKFHEFRSGRDRGLGTFKMKGHVLICSDDPTWMLEIISQNQKFAKEDRFGL
;
A
#
# COMPACT_ATOMS: atom_id res chain seq x y z
N MET A 1 -8.48 -13.11 -5.48
CA MET A 1 -8.51 -13.60 -4.08
C MET A 1 -7.18 -14.26 -3.66
N LYS A 2 -6.64 -15.20 -4.45
CA LYS A 2 -5.36 -15.89 -4.17
C LYS A 2 -4.18 -14.92 -3.94
N VAL A 3 -3.98 -13.95 -4.82
CA VAL A 3 -2.89 -12.95 -4.73
C VAL A 3 -2.98 -12.11 -3.44
N ARG A 4 -4.18 -11.66 -3.04
CA ARG A 4 -4.35 -10.88 -1.80
C ARG A 4 -4.00 -11.69 -0.55
N ILE A 5 -4.39 -12.96 -0.50
CA ILE A 5 -4.06 -13.87 0.61
C ILE A 5 -2.55 -14.13 0.67
N VAL A 6 -1.92 -14.36 -0.48
CA VAL A 6 -0.46 -14.54 -0.57
C VAL A 6 0.26 -13.32 0.00
N LEU A 7 -0.19 -12.11 -0.31
CA LEU A 7 0.44 -10.86 0.16
C LEU A 7 0.23 -10.62 1.66
N MET A 8 -0.96 -10.95 2.19
CA MET A 8 -1.24 -10.90 3.63
C MET A 8 -0.36 -11.87 4.44
N LEU A 9 0.07 -12.98 3.84
CA LEU A 9 0.95 -13.96 4.48
C LEU A 9 2.44 -13.68 4.25
N MET A 10 2.80 -13.09 3.11
CA MET A 10 4.18 -12.83 2.71
C MET A 10 4.86 -11.78 3.61
N ILE A 11 4.17 -10.70 3.99
CA ILE A 11 4.75 -9.63 4.81
C ILE A 11 5.05 -10.11 6.24
N PRO A 12 4.10 -10.73 6.98
CA PRO A 12 4.40 -11.26 8.30
C PRO A 12 5.49 -12.34 8.26
N ALA A 13 5.47 -13.21 7.24
CA ALA A 13 6.51 -14.22 7.07
C ALA A 13 7.90 -13.58 6.88
N PHE A 14 8.00 -12.55 6.02
CA PHE A 14 9.24 -11.83 5.81
C PHE A 14 9.76 -11.16 7.09
N LEU A 15 8.87 -10.51 7.86
CA LEU A 15 9.26 -9.87 9.13
C LEU A 15 9.74 -10.90 10.16
N ILE A 16 9.05 -12.04 10.28
CA ILE A 16 9.42 -13.12 11.21
C ILE A 16 10.76 -13.72 10.81
N THR A 17 10.95 -14.08 9.52
CA THR A 17 12.21 -14.67 9.03
C THR A 17 13.38 -13.71 9.17
N SER A 18 13.19 -12.42 8.87
CA SER A 18 14.24 -11.41 9.01
C SER A 18 14.61 -11.16 10.47
N THR A 19 13.61 -11.09 11.36
CA THR A 19 13.82 -10.96 12.81
C THR A 19 14.58 -12.16 13.38
N ALA A 20 14.18 -13.38 13.02
CA ALA A 20 14.83 -14.59 13.48
C ALA A 20 16.26 -14.72 12.92
N GLY A 21 16.46 -14.35 11.65
CA GLY A 21 17.77 -14.39 11.01
C GLY A 21 18.75 -13.41 11.63
N ILE A 22 18.36 -12.14 11.82
CA ILE A 22 19.27 -11.14 12.42
C ILE A 22 19.59 -11.48 13.87
N TYR A 23 18.60 -11.97 14.64
CA TYR A 23 18.80 -12.47 16.00
C TYR A 23 19.80 -13.65 16.03
N PHE A 24 19.68 -14.58 15.08
CA PHE A 24 20.60 -15.70 14.98
C PHE A 24 22.04 -15.26 14.66
N PHE A 25 22.22 -14.39 13.66
CA PHE A 25 23.55 -13.97 13.22
C PHE A 25 24.25 -13.00 14.18
N GLU A 26 23.52 -12.12 14.87
CA GLU A 26 24.11 -11.07 15.73
C GLU A 26 24.15 -11.43 17.22
N PHE A 27 23.32 -12.37 17.69
CA PHE A 27 23.29 -12.76 19.11
C PHE A 27 23.68 -14.23 19.32
N ILE A 28 23.04 -15.17 18.62
CA ILE A 28 23.27 -16.60 18.85
C ILE A 28 24.67 -17.04 18.38
N LEU A 29 25.09 -16.66 17.17
CA LEU A 29 26.38 -17.08 16.64
C LEU A 29 27.58 -16.50 17.40
N PRO A 30 27.62 -15.19 17.72
CA PRO A 30 28.75 -14.61 18.44
C PRO A 30 28.70 -14.90 19.95
N GLY A 31 27.52 -15.24 20.49
CA GLY A 31 27.32 -15.43 21.92
C GLY A 31 27.47 -14.14 22.74
N SER A 32 27.27 -12.97 22.10
CA SER A 32 27.49 -11.66 22.72
C SER A 32 26.26 -11.20 23.50
N GLU A 33 26.30 -11.34 24.83
CA GLU A 33 25.23 -10.85 25.72
C GLU A 33 25.02 -9.32 25.63
N ASP A 34 26.09 -8.58 25.32
CA ASP A 34 26.07 -7.12 25.16
C ASP A 34 25.53 -6.65 23.80
N SER A 35 25.13 -7.56 22.90
CA SER A 35 24.59 -7.20 21.59
C SER A 35 23.27 -6.43 21.72
N LYS A 36 23.10 -5.39 20.89
CA LYS A 36 21.82 -4.67 20.77
C LYS A 36 20.68 -5.60 20.29
N PHE A 37 21.03 -6.73 19.66
CA PHE A 37 20.11 -7.76 19.17
C PHE A 37 19.83 -8.87 20.18
N SER A 38 20.17 -8.70 21.47
CA SER A 38 19.96 -9.71 22.52
C SER A 38 18.49 -10.06 22.81
N SER A 39 17.55 -9.21 22.41
CA SER A 39 16.11 -9.46 22.53
C SER A 39 15.45 -9.60 21.17
N VAL A 40 14.55 -10.58 21.03
CA VAL A 40 13.73 -10.78 19.83
C VAL A 40 12.94 -9.52 19.48
N PHE A 41 12.49 -8.76 20.48
CA PHE A 41 11.76 -7.51 20.25
C PHE A 41 12.65 -6.41 19.66
N ASN A 42 13.93 -6.34 20.05
CA ASN A 42 14.88 -5.39 19.47
C ASN A 42 15.21 -5.77 18.02
N SER A 43 15.36 -7.06 17.73
CA SER A 43 15.53 -7.58 16.37
C SER A 43 14.31 -7.30 15.48
N LEU A 44 13.09 -7.39 16.05
CA LEU A 44 11.86 -7.04 15.35
C LEU A 44 11.79 -5.53 15.08
N TRP A 45 12.15 -4.71 16.07
CA TRP A 45 12.25 -3.25 15.90
C TRP A 45 13.16 -2.89 14.74
N TRP A 46 14.38 -3.43 14.73
CA TRP A 46 15.33 -3.21 13.64
C TRP A 46 14.77 -3.68 12.28
N THR A 47 14.11 -4.84 12.25
CA THR A 47 13.52 -5.39 11.04
C THR A 47 12.41 -4.47 10.50
N VAL A 48 11.54 -3.96 11.36
CA VAL A 48 10.45 -3.04 10.98
C VAL A 48 11.00 -1.71 10.47
N VAL A 49 11.97 -1.12 11.18
CA VAL A 49 12.62 0.14 10.80
C VAL A 49 13.36 0.01 9.47
N THR A 50 13.99 -1.14 9.22
CA THR A 50 14.68 -1.45 7.96
C THR A 50 13.70 -1.70 6.82
N PHE A 51 12.65 -2.50 7.06
CA PHE A 51 11.62 -2.81 6.06
C PHE A 51 10.85 -1.58 5.60
N THR A 52 10.56 -0.67 6.52
CA THR A 52 9.90 0.62 6.24
C THR A 52 10.86 1.67 5.67
N THR A 53 12.13 1.31 5.47
CA THR A 53 13.23 2.17 4.99
C THR A 53 13.39 3.46 5.79
N VAL A 54 12.99 3.47 7.07
CA VAL A 54 13.17 4.61 7.98
C VAL A 54 14.63 4.69 8.42
N GLY A 55 15.21 3.57 8.84
CA GLY A 55 16.65 3.44 9.13
C GLY A 55 17.19 4.44 10.16
N TYR A 56 16.67 4.42 11.40
CA TYR A 56 17.11 5.34 12.47
C TYR A 56 18.62 5.27 12.78
N GLY A 57 19.28 4.13 12.50
CA GLY A 57 20.71 3.95 12.74
C GLY A 57 21.10 3.72 14.21
N ASP A 58 20.12 3.54 15.08
CA ASP A 58 20.27 3.15 16.49
C ASP A 58 20.83 1.73 16.65
N MET A 59 20.47 0.84 15.74
CA MET A 59 20.91 -0.55 15.68
C MET A 59 21.36 -0.93 14.27
N SER A 60 22.48 -1.64 14.15
CA SER A 60 23.01 -2.16 12.89
C SER A 60 23.80 -3.44 13.13
N PRO A 61 23.79 -4.41 12.20
CA PRO A 61 24.60 -5.62 12.31
C PRO A 61 26.10 -5.28 12.37
N GLU A 62 26.78 -5.83 13.36
CA GLU A 62 28.23 -5.66 13.55
C GLU A 62 29.00 -6.88 13.04
N THR A 63 28.34 -8.04 12.95
CA THR A 63 28.99 -9.27 12.49
C THR A 63 29.05 -9.33 10.96
N VAL A 64 30.15 -9.87 10.43
CA VAL A 64 30.30 -10.12 8.98
C VAL A 64 29.12 -10.93 8.40
N PRO A 65 28.71 -12.07 8.99
CA PRO A 65 27.57 -12.81 8.45
C PRO A 65 26.24 -12.06 8.60
N GLY A 66 26.04 -11.30 9.69
CA GLY A 66 24.85 -10.46 9.88
C GLY A 66 24.75 -9.31 8.88
N GLN A 67 25.88 -8.72 8.49
CA GLN A 67 25.95 -7.71 7.43
C GLN A 67 25.56 -8.30 6.07
N ILE A 68 26.11 -9.46 5.70
CA ILE A 68 25.76 -10.15 4.44
C ILE A 68 24.27 -10.51 4.42
N PHE A 69 23.74 -11.05 5.53
CA PHE A 69 22.31 -11.34 5.66
C PHE A 69 21.46 -10.08 5.50
N THR A 70 21.88 -8.98 6.11
CA THR A 70 21.18 -7.69 6.04
C THR A 70 21.09 -7.15 4.61
N PHE A 71 22.12 -7.31 3.78
CA PHE A 71 22.03 -6.95 2.36
C PHE A 71 20.91 -7.71 1.64
N LEU A 72 20.75 -9.01 1.91
CA LEU A 72 19.68 -9.82 1.34
C LEU A 72 18.30 -9.39 1.85
N VAL A 73 18.20 -9.10 3.15
CA VAL A 73 16.96 -8.58 3.77
C VAL A 73 16.56 -7.26 3.14
N MET A 74 17.49 -6.31 2.94
CA MET A 74 17.20 -5.03 2.31
C MET A 74 16.70 -5.19 0.87
N ALA A 75 17.36 -6.04 0.07
CA ALA A 75 16.94 -6.30 -1.31
C ALA A 75 15.53 -6.94 -1.38
N ALA A 76 15.27 -7.96 -0.56
CA ALA A 76 13.96 -8.61 -0.49
C ALA A 76 12.88 -7.67 0.10
N GLY A 77 13.25 -6.81 1.05
CA GLY A 77 12.38 -5.81 1.66
C GLY A 77 11.88 -4.80 0.63
N LEU A 78 12.76 -4.28 -0.23
CA LEU A 78 12.40 -3.36 -1.32
C LEU A 78 11.39 -3.97 -2.31
N VAL A 79 11.56 -5.25 -2.66
CA VAL A 79 10.61 -5.96 -3.54
C VAL A 79 9.25 -6.07 -2.85
N ASN A 80 9.21 -6.48 -1.58
CA ASN A 80 7.98 -6.57 -0.80
C ASN A 80 7.28 -5.21 -0.67
N PHE A 81 8.03 -4.16 -0.34
CA PHE A 81 7.53 -2.81 -0.19
C PHE A 81 6.88 -2.29 -1.49
N SER A 82 7.54 -2.51 -2.63
CA SER A 82 7.02 -2.12 -3.94
C SER A 82 5.67 -2.76 -4.25
N ILE A 83 5.47 -4.02 -3.85
CA ILE A 83 4.20 -4.70 -4.05
C ILE A 83 3.08 -4.05 -3.22
N ILE A 84 3.35 -3.65 -1.97
CA ILE A 84 2.37 -2.95 -1.13
C ILE A 84 1.93 -1.64 -1.79
N VAL A 85 2.89 -0.85 -2.26
CA VAL A 85 2.64 0.43 -2.93
C VAL A 85 1.75 0.23 -4.16
N SER A 86 2.03 -0.78 -4.99
CA SER A 86 1.22 -1.10 -6.16
C SER A 86 -0.23 -1.45 -5.79
N LEU A 87 -0.44 -2.30 -4.77
CA LEU A 87 -1.80 -2.67 -4.34
C LEU A 87 -2.61 -1.48 -3.85
N VAL A 88 -1.98 -0.59 -3.08
CA VAL A 88 -2.63 0.62 -2.58
C VAL A 88 -2.98 1.53 -3.76
N THR A 89 -2.05 1.69 -4.70
CA THR A 89 -2.26 2.49 -5.91
C THR A 89 -3.41 1.96 -6.76
N ASP A 90 -3.48 0.65 -6.98
CA ASP A 90 -4.58 0.01 -7.72
C ASP A 90 -5.93 0.27 -7.04
N LYS A 91 -5.98 0.22 -5.71
CA LYS A 91 -7.19 0.52 -4.95
C LYS A 91 -7.60 1.98 -5.01
N PHE A 92 -6.64 2.88 -4.92
CA PHE A 92 -6.89 4.30 -5.12
C PHE A 92 -7.39 4.60 -6.54
N HIS A 93 -6.81 3.94 -7.53
CA HIS A 93 -7.22 4.08 -8.93
C HIS A 93 -8.62 3.52 -9.17
N GLU A 94 -8.94 2.36 -8.62
CA GLU A 94 -10.29 1.76 -8.67
C GLU A 94 -11.33 2.67 -8.00
N PHE A 95 -11.02 3.19 -6.81
CA PHE A 95 -11.90 4.12 -6.09
C PHE A 95 -12.14 5.42 -6.87
N ARG A 96 -11.09 5.98 -7.48
CA ARG A 96 -11.20 7.16 -8.33
C ARG A 96 -12.00 6.89 -9.60
N SER A 97 -11.71 5.80 -10.30
CA SER A 97 -12.43 5.38 -11.51
C SER A 97 -13.92 5.13 -11.24
N GLY A 98 -14.27 4.54 -10.09
CA GLY A 98 -15.66 4.36 -9.68
C GLY A 98 -16.40 5.69 -9.49
N ARG A 99 -15.72 6.70 -8.94
CA ARG A 99 -16.28 8.04 -8.78
C ARG A 99 -16.42 8.77 -10.11
N ASP A 100 -15.42 8.69 -11.00
CA ASP A 100 -15.45 9.34 -12.32
C ASP A 100 -16.55 8.74 -13.22
N ARG A 101 -16.88 7.46 -13.03
CA ARG A 101 -18.00 6.79 -13.72
C ARG A 101 -19.38 7.06 -13.10
N GLY A 102 -19.47 7.86 -12.04
CA GLY A 102 -20.72 8.15 -11.37
C GLY A 102 -21.34 6.94 -10.64
N LEU A 103 -20.57 5.88 -10.37
CA LEU A 103 -21.02 4.66 -9.68
C LEU A 103 -21.25 4.87 -8.16
N GLY A 104 -21.21 6.12 -7.70
CA GLY A 104 -21.62 6.48 -6.35
C GLY A 104 -23.11 6.23 -6.15
N THR A 105 -23.50 5.76 -4.96
CA THR A 105 -24.91 5.56 -4.63
C THR A 105 -25.56 6.90 -4.30
N PHE A 106 -26.09 7.58 -5.33
CA PHE A 106 -26.82 8.83 -5.14
C PHE A 106 -28.31 8.55 -4.87
N LYS A 107 -28.84 9.06 -3.75
CA LYS A 107 -30.30 9.14 -3.53
C LYS A 107 -30.84 10.36 -4.26
N MET A 108 -31.14 10.21 -5.56
CA MET A 108 -31.79 11.26 -6.35
C MET A 108 -33.27 10.93 -6.56
N LYS A 109 -34.16 11.89 -6.33
CA LYS A 109 -35.60 11.80 -6.65
C LYS A 109 -35.92 12.88 -7.69
N GLY A 110 -36.66 12.52 -8.75
CA GLY A 110 -37.07 13.47 -9.80
C GLY A 110 -36.00 13.84 -10.84
N HIS A 111 -35.10 12.92 -11.19
CA HIS A 111 -34.03 13.16 -12.17
C HIS A 111 -34.28 12.42 -13.49
N VAL A 112 -33.76 12.98 -14.59
CA VAL A 112 -33.78 12.36 -15.93
C VAL A 112 -32.37 11.89 -16.26
N LEU A 113 -32.24 10.60 -16.57
CA LEU A 113 -30.97 10.00 -16.99
C LEU A 113 -30.88 10.06 -18.53
N ILE A 114 -29.88 10.75 -19.06
CA ILE A 114 -29.61 10.82 -20.50
C ILE A 114 -28.41 9.90 -20.78
N CYS A 115 -28.62 8.83 -21.54
CA CYS A 115 -27.57 7.94 -22.01
C CYS A 115 -27.38 8.14 -23.51
N SER A 116 -26.18 8.54 -23.94
CA SER A 116 -25.81 8.63 -25.34
C SER A 116 -24.34 8.25 -25.50
N ASP A 117 -24.04 7.58 -26.59
CA ASP A 117 -22.69 7.28 -27.08
C ASP A 117 -22.09 8.42 -27.91
N ASP A 118 -22.92 9.38 -28.37
CA ASP A 118 -22.50 10.56 -29.11
C ASP A 118 -22.55 11.84 -28.25
N PRO A 119 -21.41 12.50 -27.99
CA PRO A 119 -21.37 13.76 -27.25
C PRO A 119 -22.20 14.87 -27.93
N THR A 120 -22.31 14.83 -29.25
CA THR A 120 -22.96 15.88 -30.06
C THR A 120 -24.46 15.89 -29.83
N TRP A 121 -25.09 14.71 -29.93
CA TRP A 121 -26.51 14.53 -29.65
C TRP A 121 -26.89 14.86 -28.20
N MET A 122 -26.00 14.56 -27.24
CA MET A 122 -26.20 14.93 -25.83
C MET A 122 -26.32 16.45 -25.66
N LEU A 123 -25.41 17.22 -26.27
CA LEU A 123 -25.44 18.69 -26.23
C LEU A 123 -26.69 19.24 -26.91
N GLU A 124 -27.13 18.61 -28.00
CA GLU A 124 -28.35 19.00 -28.70
C GLU A 124 -29.59 18.82 -27.81
N ILE A 125 -29.75 17.67 -27.15
CA ILE A 125 -30.86 17.45 -26.21
C ILE A 125 -30.83 18.44 -25.06
N ILE A 126 -29.64 18.71 -24.48
CA ILE A 126 -29.49 19.70 -23.41
C ILE A 126 -29.86 21.10 -23.91
N SER A 127 -29.51 21.45 -25.15
CA SER A 127 -29.85 22.73 -25.76
C SER A 127 -31.36 22.88 -25.95
N GLN A 128 -32.03 21.83 -26.44
CA GLN A 128 -33.48 21.81 -26.67
C GLN A 128 -34.28 21.79 -25.36
N ASN A 129 -33.71 21.20 -24.30
CA ASN A 129 -34.33 21.05 -22.99
C ASN A 129 -33.72 21.98 -21.93
N GLN A 130 -33.14 23.12 -22.34
CA GLN A 130 -32.49 24.07 -21.43
C GLN A 130 -33.37 24.51 -20.24
N LYS A 131 -34.70 24.49 -20.41
CA LYS A 131 -35.66 24.79 -19.33
C LYS A 131 -35.48 23.88 -18.11
N PHE A 132 -35.16 22.60 -18.33
CA PHE A 132 -34.90 21.62 -17.26
C PHE A 132 -33.43 21.64 -16.79
N ALA A 133 -32.50 22.11 -17.64
CA ALA A 133 -31.07 22.18 -17.32
C ALA A 133 -30.68 23.39 -16.45
N LYS A 134 -31.55 24.40 -16.35
CA LYS A 134 -31.32 25.60 -15.52
C LYS A 134 -31.81 25.45 -14.08
N GLU A 135 -32.61 24.44 -13.77
CA GLU A 135 -33.31 24.35 -12.49
C GLU A 135 -32.43 23.86 -11.32
N ASP A 136 -31.31 23.16 -11.57
CA ASP A 136 -30.45 22.66 -10.49
C ASP A 136 -28.95 22.66 -10.86
N ARG A 137 -28.42 23.82 -11.27
CA ARG A 137 -26.98 24.05 -11.00
C ARG A 137 -26.89 24.43 -9.54
N PHE A 138 -26.61 23.43 -8.70
CA PHE A 138 -26.18 23.57 -7.31
C PHE A 138 -25.62 24.97 -7.05
N GLY A 139 -26.35 25.74 -6.24
CA GLY A 139 -25.83 26.97 -5.65
C GLY A 139 -24.53 26.63 -4.94
N LEU A 140 -23.44 27.16 -5.48
CA LEU A 140 -22.29 27.54 -4.67
C LEU A 140 -22.68 28.74 -3.81
#